data_AF-A0A818IK45-F1
#
_entry.id   AF-A0A818IK45-F1
#
_cell.length_a   1.000
_cell.length_b   1.000
_cell.length_c   1.000
_cell.angle_alpha   90.00
_cell.angle_beta   90.00
_cell.angle_gamma   90.00
#
_symmetry.space_group_name_H-M   'P 1'
#
loop_
_entity.id
_entity.type
_entity.pdbx_description
1 polymer ?
#
loop_
_entity_poly.entity_id
_entity_poly.type
_entity_poly.pdbx_seq_one_letter_code
_entity_poly.pdbx_strand_id
1 'polypeptide(L)'
;SHILANGIEWPKPIVSTASSSKVISDLISRVLDGAPTASLFQISINAHLAVNGKDVFELSNGSAPGSILISASTGVAAAWAFNYYLKYIADSSVYWSGKNIRISNGTLFPIIKPIRIVANDLYRWYGNPCTFSYSAVFWNFSR
;
A
#
# COMPACT_ATOMS: atom_id res chain seq x y z
N SER A 1 1.68 -10.96 -41.65
CA SER A 1 1.42 -9.72 -40.90
C SER A 1 1.73 -9.93 -39.42
N HIS A 2 3.00 -10.08 -39.06
CA HIS A 2 3.43 -10.23 -37.65
C HIS A 2 4.73 -9.45 -37.46
N ILE A 3 4.59 -8.15 -37.21
CA ILE A 3 5.62 -7.30 -36.62
C ILE A 3 4.85 -6.43 -35.62
N LEU A 4 5.45 -6.14 -34.46
CA LEU A 4 4.95 -5.41 -33.28
C LEU A 4 4.65 -6.29 -32.04
N ALA A 5 5.62 -7.09 -31.60
CA ALA A 5 5.64 -7.62 -30.23
C ALA A 5 7.06 -7.65 -29.65
N ASN A 6 7.88 -6.62 -29.92
CA ASN A 6 9.00 -6.31 -29.01
C ASN A 6 8.44 -5.33 -27.99
N GLY A 7 7.77 -5.88 -26.98
CA GLY A 7 7.14 -5.12 -25.90
C GLY A 7 8.18 -4.26 -25.19
N ILE A 8 7.92 -2.96 -25.11
CA ILE A 8 8.72 -2.03 -24.31
C ILE A 8 8.52 -2.45 -22.84
N GLU A 9 9.53 -3.09 -22.25
CA GLU A 9 9.57 -3.31 -20.81
C GLU A 9 9.93 -2.00 -20.12
N TRP A 10 9.00 -1.48 -19.34
CA TRP A 10 9.25 -0.28 -18.54
C TRP A 10 10.06 -0.66 -17.30
N PRO A 11 11.22 -0.01 -17.05
CA PRO A 11 12.05 -0.36 -15.92
C PRO A 11 11.27 -0.16 -14.61
N LYS A 12 11.28 -1.17 -13.75
CA LYS A 12 10.73 -1.04 -12.40
C LYS A 12 11.75 -0.31 -11.51
N PRO A 13 11.31 0.65 -10.69
CA PRO A 13 12.22 1.35 -9.79
C PRO A 13 12.79 0.36 -8.77
N ILE A 14 14.12 0.36 -8.64
CA ILE A 14 14.83 -0.46 -7.66
C ILE A 14 14.92 0.36 -6.37
N VAL A 15 14.23 -0.09 -5.32
CA VAL A 15 14.21 0.59 -4.02
C VAL A 15 14.65 -0.38 -2.94
N SER A 16 15.46 0.09 -1.99
CA SER A 16 15.93 -0.74 -0.88
C SER A 16 14.78 -1.11 0.07
N THR A 17 14.78 -2.34 0.57
CA THR A 17 13.71 -2.90 1.41
C THR A 17 13.61 -2.19 2.77
N ALA A 18 14.76 -1.89 3.39
CA ALA A 18 14.82 -1.22 4.71
C ALA A 18 14.36 0.25 4.67
N SER A 19 14.64 0.97 3.57
CA SER A 19 14.10 2.32 3.38
C SER A 19 12.59 2.28 3.15
N SER A 20 12.13 1.28 2.39
CA SER A 20 10.72 1.12 2.05
C SER A 20 9.85 0.84 3.29
N SER A 21 10.29 0.00 4.23
CA SER A 21 9.47 -0.32 5.42
C SER A 21 9.25 0.91 6.32
N LYS A 22 10.28 1.73 6.51
CA LYS A 22 10.17 3.00 7.24
C LYS A 22 9.22 3.98 6.56
N VAL A 23 9.33 4.14 5.24
CA VAL A 23 8.44 5.01 4.45
C VAL A 23 6.97 4.59 4.61
N ILE A 24 6.70 3.28 4.64
CA ILE A 24 5.34 2.76 4.85
C ILE A 24 4.88 2.96 6.30
N SER A 25 5.74 2.78 7.28
CA SER A 25 5.42 3.11 8.68
C SER A 25 5.03 4.58 8.83
N ASP A 26 5.78 5.49 8.20
CA ASP A 26 5.48 6.92 8.23
C ASP A 26 4.17 7.23 7.49
N LEU A 27 3.87 6.53 6.40
CA LEU A 27 2.59 6.63 5.68
C LEU A 27 1.41 6.20 6.57
N ILE A 28 1.52 5.06 7.25
CA ILE A 28 0.47 4.56 8.15
C ILE A 28 0.23 5.57 9.28
N SER A 29 1.30 6.07 9.90
CA SER A 29 1.22 7.09 10.93
C SER A 29 0.51 8.36 10.44
N ARG A 30 0.81 8.85 9.22
CA ARG A 30 0.11 10.01 8.65
C ARG A 30 -1.36 9.74 8.35
N VAL A 31 -1.70 8.57 7.81
CA VAL A 31 -3.09 8.22 7.50
C VAL A 31 -3.92 8.13 8.79
N LEU A 32 -3.35 7.60 9.86
CA LEU A 32 -3.99 7.45 11.16
C LEU A 32 -3.83 8.67 12.09
N ASP A 33 -3.40 9.83 11.58
CA ASP A 33 -3.21 11.07 12.37
C ASP A 33 -2.31 10.90 13.61
N GLY A 34 -1.30 10.02 13.52
CA GLY A 34 -0.38 9.72 14.61
C GLY A 34 -0.98 8.87 15.73
N ALA A 35 -2.12 8.23 15.51
CA ALA A 35 -2.73 7.34 16.50
C ALA A 35 -1.75 6.23 16.95
N PRO A 36 -1.76 5.83 18.23
CA PRO A 36 -0.85 4.80 18.75
C PRO A 36 -1.02 3.45 18.06
N THR A 37 -2.20 3.20 17.48
CA THR A 37 -2.51 2.00 16.69
C THR A 37 -1.63 1.86 15.44
N ALA A 38 -1.01 2.93 14.94
CA ALA A 38 -0.04 2.86 13.85
C ALA A 38 1.15 1.95 14.17
N SER A 39 1.58 1.91 15.44
CA SER A 39 2.69 1.07 15.89
C SER A 39 2.38 -0.43 15.92
N LEU A 40 1.09 -0.80 15.84
CA LEU A 40 0.64 -2.19 15.84
C LEU A 40 0.78 -2.84 14.44
N PHE A 41 1.09 -2.06 13.40
CA PHE A 41 1.37 -2.57 12.06
C PHE A 41 2.85 -2.94 11.92
N GLN A 42 3.11 -4.23 11.78
CA GLN A 42 4.43 -4.76 11.47
C GLN A 42 4.56 -4.87 9.95
N ILE A 43 5.65 -4.33 9.38
CA ILE A 43 5.84 -4.25 7.93
C ILE A 43 7.06 -5.08 7.55
N SER A 44 6.85 -6.05 6.65
CA SER A 44 7.90 -6.88 6.06
C SER A 44 7.87 -6.72 4.55
N ILE A 45 8.97 -6.22 3.97
CA ILE A 45 9.09 -6.07 2.52
C ILE A 45 10.14 -7.05 2.03
N ASN A 46 9.70 -7.97 1.17
CA ASN A 46 10.54 -8.98 0.59
C ASN A 46 10.19 -9.12 -0.91
N ALA A 47 11.11 -8.67 -1.76
CA ALA A 47 10.96 -8.68 -3.21
C ALA A 47 10.73 -10.08 -3.80
N HIS A 48 11.18 -11.14 -3.10
CA HIS A 48 10.99 -12.52 -3.54
C HIS A 48 9.53 -13.01 -3.44
N LEU A 49 8.63 -12.26 -2.79
CA LEU A 49 7.19 -12.58 -2.80
C LEU A 49 6.54 -12.30 -4.16
N ALA A 50 7.16 -11.49 -5.01
CA ALA A 50 6.62 -11.15 -6.33
C ALA A 50 6.46 -12.41 -7.18
N VAL A 51 5.31 -12.54 -7.84
CA VAL A 51 5.00 -13.67 -8.72
C VAL A 51 4.94 -13.17 -10.16
N ASN A 52 5.80 -13.67 -11.03
CA ASN A 52 5.88 -13.27 -12.45
C ASN A 52 6.03 -11.74 -12.62
N GLY A 53 6.83 -11.11 -11.76
CA GLY A 53 7.03 -9.66 -11.75
C GLY A 53 5.81 -8.85 -11.27
N LYS A 54 4.73 -9.49 -10.81
CA LYS A 54 3.54 -8.83 -10.26
C LYS A 54 3.68 -8.60 -8.76
N ASP A 55 3.12 -7.49 -8.31
CA ASP A 55 3.10 -7.15 -6.88
C ASP A 55 2.23 -8.13 -6.10
N VAL A 56 2.68 -8.49 -4.90
CA VAL A 56 1.97 -9.40 -4.01
C VAL A 56 1.97 -8.81 -2.62
N PHE A 57 0.85 -8.98 -1.92
CA PHE A 57 0.81 -8.73 -0.48
C PHE A 57 0.08 -9.84 0.26
N GLU A 58 0.41 -9.91 1.54
CA GLU A 58 -0.11 -10.84 2.53
C GLU A 58 -0.45 -10.07 3.81
N LEU A 59 -1.61 -10.37 4.38
CA LEU A 59 -2.10 -9.82 5.64
C LEU A 59 -2.33 -10.97 6.62
N SER A 60 -1.75 -10.86 7.80
CA SER A 60 -1.90 -11.83 8.88
C SER A 60 -1.85 -11.15 10.25
N ASN A 61 -2.24 -11.85 11.32
CA ASN A 61 -2.01 -11.33 12.67
C ASN A 61 -0.50 -11.36 12.96
N GLY A 62 0.00 -10.30 13.57
CA GLY A 62 1.42 -10.18 13.92
C GLY A 62 1.78 -11.00 15.16
N SER A 63 3.06 -10.98 15.51
CA SER A 63 3.61 -11.78 16.62
C SER A 63 3.12 -11.33 17.99
N ALA A 64 2.68 -10.08 18.13
CA ALA A 64 2.13 -9.54 19.36
C ALA A 64 0.59 -9.56 19.34
N PRO A 65 -0.09 -9.77 20.49
CA PRO A 65 -1.54 -9.68 20.57
C PRO A 65 -2.05 -8.34 20.03
N GLY A 66 -3.01 -8.37 19.11
CA GLY A 66 -3.59 -7.16 18.52
C GLY A 66 -2.71 -6.43 17.49
N SER A 67 -1.56 -7.01 17.10
CA SER A 67 -0.74 -6.51 16.00
C SER A 67 -1.13 -7.15 14.67
N ILE A 68 -0.86 -6.45 13.56
CA ILE A 68 -1.12 -6.91 12.20
C ILE A 68 0.20 -6.92 11.43
N LEU A 69 0.51 -8.05 10.80
CA LEU A 69 1.67 -8.21 9.94
C LEU A 69 1.27 -8.01 8.47
N ILE A 70 1.91 -7.02 7.83
CA ILE A 70 1.84 -6.74 6.41
C ILE A 70 3.13 -7.26 5.77
N SER A 71 3.02 -8.31 4.97
CA SER A 71 4.13 -8.85 4.17
C SER A 71 3.90 -8.53 2.70
N ALA A 72 4.85 -7.91 2.02
CA ALA A 72 4.63 -7.48 0.63
C ALA A 72 5.89 -7.53 -0.23
N SER A 73 5.69 -7.58 -1.55
CA SER A 73 6.77 -7.56 -2.54
C SER A 73 7.48 -6.21 -2.62
N THR A 74 6.72 -5.11 -2.52
CA THR A 74 7.19 -3.74 -2.68
C THR A 74 6.53 -2.81 -1.67
N GLY A 75 7.08 -1.60 -1.47
CA GLY A 75 6.45 -0.59 -0.61
C GLY A 75 5.03 -0.21 -1.07
N VAL A 76 4.82 -0.12 -2.39
CA VAL A 76 3.48 0.14 -2.96
C VAL A 76 2.52 -1.02 -2.65
N ALA A 77 2.97 -2.26 -2.77
CA ALA A 77 2.18 -3.43 -2.39
C ALA A 77 1.84 -3.44 -0.89
N ALA A 78 2.76 -2.99 -0.01
CA ALA A 78 2.48 -2.84 1.41
C ALA A 78 1.45 -1.73 1.70
N ALA A 79 1.54 -0.57 1.03
CA ALA A 79 0.54 0.49 1.14
C ALA A 79 -0.84 0.01 0.63
N TRP A 80 -0.84 -0.79 -0.44
CA TRP A 80 -2.06 -1.40 -0.96
C TRP A 80 -2.67 -2.38 0.04
N ALA A 81 -1.86 -3.22 0.68
CA ALA A 81 -2.29 -4.12 1.75
C ALA A 81 -2.92 -3.36 2.92
N PHE A 82 -2.30 -2.27 3.35
CA PHE A 82 -2.83 -1.40 4.39
C PHE A 82 -4.20 -0.81 3.99
N ASN A 83 -4.33 -0.29 2.78
CA ASN A 83 -5.62 0.21 2.28
C ASN A 83 -6.68 -0.91 2.17
N TYR A 84 -6.27 -2.12 1.79
CA TYR A 84 -7.14 -3.29 1.77
C TYR A 84 -7.66 -3.62 3.18
N TYR A 85 -6.77 -3.62 4.17
CA TYR A 85 -7.14 -3.82 5.57
C TYR A 85 -8.15 -2.76 6.04
N LEU A 86 -7.88 -1.48 5.76
CA LEU A 86 -8.81 -0.40 6.10
C LEU A 86 -10.19 -0.64 5.50
N LYS A 87 -10.25 -0.96 4.21
CA LYS A 87 -11.52 -1.12 3.48
C LYS A 87 -12.33 -2.33 3.90
N TYR A 88 -11.70 -3.50 3.97
CA TYR A 88 -12.43 -4.76 4.10
C TYR A 88 -12.53 -5.27 5.53
N ILE A 89 -11.61 -4.85 6.41
CA ILE A 89 -11.56 -5.35 7.79
C ILE A 89 -12.02 -4.26 8.76
N ALA A 90 -11.56 -3.02 8.58
CA ALA A 90 -11.89 -1.91 9.48
C ALA A 90 -13.06 -1.03 9.00
N ASP A 91 -13.76 -1.40 7.92
CA ASP A 91 -14.85 -0.63 7.28
C ASP A 91 -14.54 0.89 7.18
N SER A 92 -13.29 1.17 6.82
CA SER A 92 -12.67 2.49 6.75
C SER A 92 -12.29 2.79 5.31
N SER A 93 -12.29 4.05 4.90
CA SER A 93 -12.00 4.42 3.52
C SER A 93 -11.35 5.79 3.41
N VAL A 94 -10.42 5.91 2.46
CA VAL A 94 -9.69 7.14 2.15
C VAL A 94 -10.10 7.59 0.75
N TYR A 95 -10.48 8.86 0.63
CA TYR A 95 -10.97 9.49 -0.60
C TYR A 95 -10.25 10.82 -0.84
N TRP A 96 -10.45 11.40 -2.02
CA TRP A 96 -9.86 12.69 -2.38
C TRP A 96 -10.33 13.84 -1.46
N SER A 97 -11.61 13.84 -1.10
CA SER A 97 -12.25 14.88 -0.28
C SER A 97 -12.08 14.69 1.22
N GLY A 98 -11.54 13.54 1.66
CA GLY A 98 -11.39 13.25 3.08
C GLY A 98 -11.25 11.74 3.35
N LYS A 99 -11.32 11.38 4.64
CA LYS A 99 -11.17 9.99 5.09
C LYS A 99 -12.20 9.66 6.16
N ASN A 100 -12.65 8.42 6.18
CA ASN A 100 -13.46 7.85 7.24
C ASN A 100 -12.67 6.70 7.85
N ILE A 101 -12.14 6.89 9.05
CA ILE A 101 -11.33 5.90 9.76
C ILE A 101 -12.06 5.53 11.04
N ARG A 102 -12.47 4.26 11.14
CA ARG A 102 -13.23 3.71 12.28
C ARG A 102 -12.36 2.95 13.29
N ILE A 103 -11.05 2.94 13.10
CA ILE A 103 -10.13 2.31 14.04
C ILE A 103 -10.17 3.10 15.35
N SER A 104 -10.72 2.49 16.40
CA SER A 104 -10.73 3.09 17.74
C SER A 104 -9.32 3.07 18.34
N ASN A 105 -9.07 4.00 19.27
CA ASN A 105 -7.74 4.34 19.80
C ASN A 105 -6.99 3.24 20.59
N GLY A 106 -7.33 1.96 20.46
CA GLY A 106 -6.66 0.92 21.23
C GLY A 106 -6.64 -0.48 20.65
N THR A 107 -7.35 -0.79 19.56
CA THR A 107 -7.38 -2.18 19.06
C THR A 107 -7.59 -2.24 17.55
N LEU A 108 -6.73 -3.00 16.89
CA LEU A 108 -6.92 -3.39 15.49
C LEU A 108 -7.89 -4.59 15.42
N PHE A 109 -8.73 -4.59 14.40
CA PHE A 109 -9.61 -5.72 14.12
C PHE A 109 -8.77 -6.93 13.68
N PRO A 110 -8.95 -8.10 14.33
CA PRO A 110 -8.15 -9.28 14.03
C PRO A 110 -8.47 -9.83 12.64
N ILE A 111 -7.45 -10.40 12.00
CA ILE A 111 -7.59 -11.11 10.73
C ILE A 111 -7.98 -12.56 11.04
N ILE A 112 -9.18 -12.98 10.62
CA ILE A 112 -9.70 -14.34 10.88
C ILE A 112 -8.91 -15.40 10.09
N LYS A 113 -8.54 -15.09 8.84
CA LYS A 113 -7.77 -15.96 7.96
C LYS A 113 -6.71 -15.15 7.23
N PRO A 114 -5.47 -15.67 7.08
CA PRO A 114 -4.43 -14.96 6.34
C PRO A 114 -4.90 -14.71 4.90
N ILE A 115 -4.71 -13.48 4.43
CA ILE A 115 -5.14 -13.03 3.11
C ILE A 115 -3.90 -12.84 2.26
N ARG A 116 -3.85 -13.48 1.08
CA ARG A 116 -2.80 -13.28 0.09
C ARG A 116 -3.42 -12.84 -1.22
N ILE A 117 -2.97 -11.71 -1.75
CA ILE A 117 -3.49 -11.16 -3.01
C ILE A 117 -2.32 -10.84 -3.94
N VAL A 118 -2.47 -11.30 -5.18
CA VAL A 118 -1.55 -11.02 -6.29
C VAL A 118 -2.18 -9.96 -7.18
N ALA A 119 -1.41 -8.94 -7.55
CA ALA A 119 -1.81 -7.96 -8.53
C ALA A 119 -2.14 -8.63 -9.86
N ASN A 120 -3.21 -8.20 -10.52
CA ASN A 120 -3.49 -8.67 -11.88
C ASN A 120 -2.52 -8.05 -12.89
N ASP A 121 -2.19 -6.77 -12.68
CA ASP A 121 -1.44 -5.94 -13.61
C ASP A 121 0.05 -5.84 -13.23
N LEU A 122 0.90 -5.62 -14.23
CA LEU A 122 2.34 -5.35 -14.03
C LEU A 122 2.60 -3.90 -13.60
N TYR A 123 1.75 -2.97 -14.06
CA TYR A 123 1.84 -1.54 -13.82
C TYR A 123 0.45 -0.96 -13.60
N ARG A 124 0.35 0.05 -12.73
CA ARG A 124 -0.87 0.83 -12.49
C ARG A 124 -0.52 2.29 -12.65
N TRP A 125 -1.11 2.95 -13.63
CA TRP A 125 -0.78 4.33 -13.99
C TRP A 125 -1.81 5.31 -13.43
N TYR A 126 -1.34 6.49 -13.01
CA TYR A 126 -2.18 7.57 -12.51
C TYR A 126 -1.68 8.93 -12.99
N GLY A 127 -2.62 9.80 -13.35
CA GLY A 127 -2.38 11.17 -13.81
C GLY A 127 -2.47 11.30 -15.32
N ASN A 128 -3.05 12.41 -15.81
CA ASN A 128 -3.05 12.80 -17.23
C ASN A 128 -2.22 14.08 -17.36
N PRO A 129 -1.51 14.33 -18.49
CA PRO A 129 -0.85 15.61 -18.74
C PRO A 129 -1.73 16.85 -18.44
N CYS A 130 -3.02 16.80 -18.76
CA CYS A 130 -3.96 17.88 -18.47
C CYS A 130 -4.21 18.06 -16.96
N THR A 131 -4.13 17.00 -16.14
CA THR A 131 -4.33 17.07 -14.68
C THR A 131 -3.32 18.00 -14.02
N PHE A 132 -2.10 18.11 -14.58
CA PHE A 132 -1.09 19.01 -14.05
C PHE A 132 -1.53 20.47 -14.13
N SER A 133 -2.12 20.89 -15.26
CA SER A 133 -2.61 22.27 -15.43
C SER A 133 -3.95 22.52 -14.76
N TYR A 134 -4.91 21.59 -14.85
CA TYR A 134 -6.27 21.81 -14.37
C TYR A 134 -6.47 21.54 -12.88
N SER A 135 -5.63 20.69 -12.27
CA SER A 135 -5.84 20.27 -10.88
C SER A 135 -4.64 20.54 -9.99
N ALA A 136 -3.41 20.27 -10.47
CA ALA A 136 -2.21 20.32 -9.64
C ALA A 136 -1.47 21.68 -9.65
N VAL A 137 -1.93 22.66 -10.45
CA VAL A 137 -1.22 23.95 -10.65
C VAL A 137 -1.02 24.76 -9.37
N PHE A 138 -1.88 24.57 -8.36
CA PHE A 138 -1.80 25.25 -7.06
C PHE A 138 -1.39 24.30 -5.91
N TRP A 139 -0.91 23.09 -6.21
CA TRP A 139 -0.48 22.15 -5.17
C TRP A 139 0.90 22.51 -4.63
N ASN A 140 1.10 22.20 -3.35
CA ASN A 140 2.40 22.25 -2.69
C ASN A 140 2.73 20.86 -2.13
N PHE A 141 3.93 20.68 -1.55
CA PHE A 141 4.36 19.38 -1.00
C PHE A 141 3.46 18.81 0.10
N SER A 142 2.68 19.66 0.78
CA SER A 142 1.74 19.22 1.81
C SER A 142 0.44 18.66 1.23
N ARG A 143 0.21 18.81 -0.07
CA ARG A 143 -1.04 18.41 -0.74
C ARG A 143 -0.98 16.99 -1.29
#